data_AF-A0A2H6GVW7-F1
#
_entry.id   AF-A0A2H6GVW7-F1
#
_cell.length_a   1.000
_cell.length_b   1.000
_cell.length_c   1.000
_cell.angle_alpha   90.00
_cell.angle_beta   90.00
_cell.angle_gamma   90.00
#
_symmetry.space_group_name_H-M   'P 1'
#
loop_
_entity.id
_entity.type
_entity.pdbx_description
1 polymer ?
#
loop_
_entity_poly.entity_id
_entity_poly.type
_entity_poly.pdbx_seq_one_letter_code
_entity_poly.pdbx_strand_id
1 'polypeptide(L)'
;MLHELLDRIGQCVLTAPTTAVFDWCGEGCETVDVGRKMRYFGDGFAKKTKVSGRRMYAIPIMMGEFLIERDFGFSKGVAGGNFLIMGSDLDSSLSAAEAAEAAIAGVEGVISSFPGGVCASGSKVGSNKYGFMKATTSELFCPTLRDEVSGSMVPEGVGSIAEIVLNGVSRDAVALAMKRGIEAATSVEGVMQISAANYGGTLGNVPIKLYELWG
;
A
#
# COMPACT_ATOMS: atom_id res chain seq x y z
N MET A 1 -5.25 -4.75 13.53
CA MET A 1 -3.83 -4.35 13.70
C MET A 1 -3.06 -5.38 14.52
N LEU A 2 -3.32 -5.55 15.81
CA LEU A 2 -2.60 -6.52 16.66
C LEU A 2 -2.56 -7.95 16.07
N HIS A 3 -3.70 -8.48 15.62
CA HIS A 3 -3.79 -9.80 14.99
C HIS A 3 -2.80 -9.94 13.82
N GLU A 4 -2.91 -9.04 12.84
CA GLU A 4 -2.04 -9.03 11.65
C GLU A 4 -0.55 -8.91 12.00
N LEU A 5 -0.19 -8.09 13.00
CA LEU A 5 1.20 -7.96 13.43
C LEU A 5 1.72 -9.25 14.06
N LEU A 6 0.92 -9.92 14.90
CA LEU A 6 1.32 -11.18 15.52
C LEU A 6 1.54 -12.27 14.47
N ASP A 7 0.62 -12.41 13.52
CA ASP A 7 0.70 -13.45 12.50
C ASP A 7 1.89 -13.20 11.56
N ARG A 8 2.02 -11.98 11.04
CA ARG A 8 3.09 -11.65 10.09
C ARG A 8 4.46 -11.67 10.74
N ILE A 9 4.62 -11.05 11.91
CA ILE A 9 5.92 -11.05 12.61
C ILE A 9 6.24 -12.46 13.12
N GLY A 10 5.26 -13.18 13.66
CA GLY A 10 5.45 -14.52 14.20
C GLY A 10 5.78 -15.59 13.16
N GLN A 11 5.11 -15.56 12.00
CA GLN A 11 5.26 -16.61 10.98
C GLN A 11 6.24 -16.25 9.86
N CYS A 12 6.56 -14.97 9.69
CA CYS A 12 7.43 -14.53 8.58
C CYS A 12 8.74 -13.88 9.05
N VAL A 13 8.77 -13.21 10.20
CA VAL A 13 9.96 -12.46 10.65
C VAL A 13 10.74 -13.22 11.73
N LEU A 14 10.06 -13.74 12.75
CA LEU A 14 10.68 -14.58 13.80
C LEU A 14 11.33 -15.84 13.22
N THR A 15 10.73 -16.38 12.17
CA THR A 15 11.23 -17.57 11.46
C THR A 15 12.31 -17.23 10.42
N ALA A 16 12.46 -15.96 10.05
CA ALA A 16 13.49 -15.52 9.12
C ALA A 16 14.86 -15.43 9.82
N PRO A 17 15.95 -15.88 9.17
CA PRO A 17 17.29 -15.84 9.77
C PRO A 17 17.73 -14.43 10.16
N THR A 18 18.40 -14.31 11.31
CA THR A 18 19.13 -13.10 11.78
C THR A 18 18.29 -11.86 12.12
N THR A 19 16.97 -11.95 12.05
CA THR A 19 16.09 -10.78 12.19
C THR A 19 15.98 -10.28 13.64
N ALA A 20 15.66 -8.99 13.75
CA ALA A 20 15.20 -8.33 14.96
C ALA A 20 14.12 -7.32 14.57
N VAL A 21 13.15 -7.06 15.45
CA VAL A 21 12.01 -6.20 15.13
C VAL A 21 11.90 -5.06 16.14
N PHE A 22 11.92 -3.84 15.61
CA PHE A 22 11.85 -2.60 16.36
C PHE A 22 10.61 -1.82 15.95
N ASP A 23 10.06 -1.06 16.89
CA ASP A 23 8.98 -0.13 16.59
C ASP A 23 9.54 1.11 15.87
N TRP A 24 8.89 1.48 14.77
CA TRP A 24 9.21 2.68 14.00
C TRP A 24 8.26 3.85 14.34
N CYS A 25 7.11 3.58 14.94
CA CYS A 25 6.14 4.62 15.24
C CYS A 25 6.72 5.64 16.22
N GLY A 26 6.57 6.92 15.91
CA GLY A 26 7.06 8.02 16.73
C GLY A 26 6.24 8.25 18.00
N GLU A 27 6.54 9.35 18.69
CA GLU A 27 5.74 9.80 19.82
C GLU A 27 4.28 10.06 19.42
N GLY A 28 3.34 9.76 20.32
CA GLY A 28 1.90 10.00 20.11
C GLY A 28 1.16 8.87 19.40
N CYS A 29 1.82 7.79 18.99
CA CYS A 29 1.14 6.60 18.48
C CYS A 29 0.40 5.83 19.59
N GLU A 30 -0.73 5.23 19.23
CA GLU A 30 -1.35 4.20 20.06
C GLU A 30 -0.49 2.94 20.01
N THR A 31 -0.38 2.18 21.10
CA THR A 31 0.53 1.03 21.17
C THR A 31 -0.19 -0.29 21.38
N VAL A 32 0.29 -1.35 20.75
CA VAL A 32 -0.12 -2.74 20.96
C VAL A 32 1.03 -3.59 21.47
N ASP A 33 0.74 -4.60 22.29
CA ASP A 33 1.72 -5.38 23.06
C ASP A 33 2.25 -6.62 22.30
N VAL A 34 2.67 -6.44 21.05
CA VAL A 34 3.09 -7.54 20.14
C VAL A 34 4.25 -8.35 20.74
N GLY A 35 5.39 -7.71 21.08
CA GLY A 35 6.53 -8.41 21.65
C GLY A 35 6.23 -9.07 23.00
N ARG A 36 5.37 -8.44 23.81
CA ARG A 36 4.90 -9.02 25.08
C ARG A 36 4.15 -10.34 24.90
N LYS A 37 3.38 -10.48 23.81
CA LYS A 37 2.70 -11.72 23.46
C LYS A 37 3.65 -12.72 22.81
N MET A 38 4.50 -12.27 21.89
CA MET A 38 5.44 -13.15 21.19
C MET A 38 6.47 -13.80 22.11
N ARG A 39 6.85 -13.15 23.23
CA ARG A 39 7.79 -13.73 24.21
C ARG A 39 7.39 -15.11 24.74
N TYR A 40 6.09 -15.46 24.71
CA TYR A 40 5.62 -16.75 25.17
C TYR A 40 6.09 -17.91 24.28
N PHE A 41 6.50 -17.64 23.03
CA PHE A 41 7.15 -18.64 22.17
C PHE A 41 8.44 -19.19 22.79
N GLY A 42 9.15 -18.38 23.58
CA GLY A 42 10.36 -18.81 24.27
C GLY A 42 10.10 -19.69 25.50
N ASP A 43 8.87 -20.15 25.74
CA ASP A 43 8.49 -21.12 26.78
C ASP A 43 9.12 -20.85 28.16
N GLY A 44 9.04 -19.60 28.62
CA GLY A 44 9.58 -19.16 29.91
C GLY A 44 11.07 -18.79 29.91
N PHE A 45 11.83 -19.10 28.85
CA PHE A 45 13.24 -18.76 28.69
C PHE A 45 13.48 -17.36 28.11
N ALA A 46 12.44 -16.69 27.60
CA ALA A 46 12.54 -15.33 27.08
C ALA A 46 12.93 -14.32 28.17
N LYS A 47 13.94 -13.48 27.88
CA LYS A 47 14.48 -12.49 28.82
C LYS A 47 14.06 -11.08 28.43
N LYS A 48 13.80 -10.23 29.42
CA LYS A 48 13.71 -8.78 29.19
C LYS A 48 15.12 -8.24 28.98
N THR A 49 15.31 -7.42 27.96
CA THR A 49 16.59 -6.76 27.69
C THR A 49 16.37 -5.31 27.24
N LYS A 50 17.46 -4.58 27.03
CA LYS A 50 17.46 -3.24 26.46
C LYS A 50 18.47 -3.15 25.33
N VAL A 51 18.05 -2.60 24.20
CA VAL A 51 18.92 -2.33 23.04
C VAL A 51 18.76 -0.86 22.69
N SER A 52 19.84 -0.08 22.77
CA SER A 52 19.82 1.37 22.48
C SER A 52 18.69 2.12 23.22
N GLY A 53 18.46 1.77 24.49
CA GLY A 53 17.40 2.37 25.32
C GLY A 53 15.99 1.81 25.10
N ARG A 54 15.76 1.01 24.05
CA ARG A 54 14.47 0.37 23.74
C ARG A 54 14.24 -0.85 24.62
N ARG A 55 13.00 -1.05 25.06
CA ARG A 55 12.62 -2.19 25.91
C ARG A 55 12.30 -3.38 25.02
N MET A 56 13.11 -4.43 25.10
CA MET A 56 13.03 -5.58 24.20
C MET A 56 12.79 -6.88 24.98
N TYR A 57 12.35 -7.90 24.26
CA TYR A 57 12.48 -9.29 24.66
C TYR A 57 13.54 -9.99 23.79
N ALA A 58 14.41 -10.76 24.43
CA ALA A 58 15.27 -11.73 23.78
C ALA A 58 14.64 -13.12 23.91
N ILE A 59 14.20 -13.67 22.78
CA ILE A 59 13.51 -14.96 22.69
C ILE A 59 14.49 -16.00 22.16
N PRO A 60 14.88 -17.01 22.95
CA PRO A 60 15.76 -18.08 22.47
C PRO A 60 15.11 -18.84 21.30
N ILE A 61 15.86 -18.99 20.22
CA ILE A 61 15.51 -19.76 19.02
C ILE A 61 16.71 -20.60 18.58
N MET A 62 16.54 -21.52 17.63
CA MET A 62 17.64 -22.40 17.19
C MET A 62 18.88 -21.63 16.68
N MET A 63 18.68 -20.45 16.09
CA MET A 63 19.74 -19.59 15.58
C MET A 63 20.31 -18.59 16.59
N GLY A 64 19.95 -18.70 17.88
CA GLY A 64 20.39 -17.78 18.93
C GLY A 64 19.21 -17.06 19.58
N GLU A 65 19.14 -15.74 19.45
CA GLU A 65 18.08 -14.93 20.05
C GLU A 65 17.34 -14.11 18.98
N PHE A 66 16.02 -14.19 18.97
CA PHE A 66 15.17 -13.25 18.25
C PHE A 66 14.82 -12.07 19.16
N LEU A 67 15.20 -10.87 18.73
CA LEU A 67 14.96 -9.64 19.48
C LEU A 67 13.70 -8.95 18.98
N ILE A 68 12.78 -8.64 19.88
CA ILE A 68 11.54 -7.92 19.54
C ILE A 68 11.20 -6.85 20.58
N GLU A 69 10.86 -5.65 20.10
CA GLU A 69 10.44 -4.54 20.96
C GLU A 69 9.13 -4.87 21.69
N ARG A 70 9.00 -4.40 22.93
CA ARG A 70 7.89 -4.79 23.83
C ARG A 70 6.53 -4.42 23.24
N ASP A 71 6.43 -3.20 22.72
CA ASP A 71 5.21 -2.57 22.22
C ASP A 71 5.48 -2.04 20.80
N PHE A 72 4.44 -2.02 19.97
CA PHE A 72 4.49 -1.48 18.61
C PHE A 72 3.44 -0.40 18.47
N GLY A 73 3.85 0.76 17.97
CA GLY A 73 2.96 1.87 17.71
C GLY A 73 2.18 1.69 16.40
N PHE A 74 0.98 2.24 16.38
CA PHE A 74 0.18 2.44 15.19
C PHE A 74 -0.57 3.77 15.31
N SER A 75 -0.89 4.37 14.17
CA SER A 75 -1.63 5.63 14.10
C SER A 75 -2.68 5.56 12.99
N LYS A 76 -3.56 6.55 12.95
CA LYS A 76 -4.48 6.72 11.83
C LYS A 76 -3.71 7.18 10.60
N GLY A 77 -3.69 6.35 9.57
CA GLY A 77 -3.13 6.68 8.25
C GLY A 77 -4.21 7.04 7.23
N VAL A 78 -3.76 7.20 5.99
CA VAL A 78 -4.59 7.33 4.79
C VAL A 78 -4.45 6.06 3.97
N ALA A 79 -5.57 5.50 3.53
CA ALA A 79 -5.59 4.33 2.67
C ALA A 79 -6.33 4.62 1.36
N GLY A 80 -5.83 4.09 0.25
CA GLY A 80 -6.48 4.18 -1.05
C GLY A 80 -6.22 5.48 -1.83
N GLY A 81 -5.15 6.22 -1.50
CA GLY A 81 -4.66 7.24 -2.43
C GLY A 81 -4.24 6.56 -3.73
N ASN A 82 -4.66 7.08 -4.88
CA ASN A 82 -4.43 6.37 -6.14
C ASN A 82 -4.29 7.32 -7.32
N PHE A 83 -3.68 6.80 -8.38
CA PHE A 83 -3.76 7.37 -9.72
C PHE A 83 -3.76 6.27 -10.77
N LEU A 84 -4.37 6.57 -11.91
CA LEU A 84 -4.49 5.72 -13.07
C LEU A 84 -3.50 6.19 -14.14
N ILE A 85 -2.76 5.25 -14.71
CA ILE A 85 -1.86 5.46 -15.84
C ILE A 85 -2.51 4.84 -17.06
N MET A 86 -2.88 5.66 -18.04
CA MET A 86 -3.55 5.22 -19.27
C MET A 86 -2.56 5.29 -20.42
N GLY A 87 -2.14 4.13 -20.93
CA GLY A 87 -1.19 3.99 -22.02
C GLY A 87 -1.82 3.48 -23.31
N SER A 88 -1.13 3.70 -24.43
CA SER A 88 -1.54 3.22 -25.76
C SER A 88 -1.67 1.70 -25.83
N ASP A 89 -0.87 0.99 -25.04
CA ASP A 89 -0.78 -0.46 -25.00
C ASP A 89 -0.32 -0.94 -23.62
N LEU A 90 -0.25 -2.27 -23.46
CA LEU A 90 0.15 -2.91 -22.21
C LEU A 90 1.57 -2.52 -21.79
N ASP A 91 2.51 -2.54 -22.73
CA ASP A 91 3.93 -2.31 -22.44
C ASP A 91 4.16 -0.88 -21.95
N SER A 92 3.47 0.09 -22.55
CA SER A 92 3.51 1.50 -22.14
C SER A 92 2.95 1.68 -20.72
N SER A 93 1.78 1.11 -20.43
CA SER A 93 1.15 1.24 -19.11
C SER A 93 1.94 0.54 -18.00
N LEU A 94 2.47 -0.66 -18.28
CA LEU A 94 3.26 -1.41 -17.30
C LEU A 94 4.62 -0.75 -17.05
N SER A 95 5.34 -0.34 -18.10
CA SER A 95 6.63 0.35 -17.95
C SER A 95 6.50 1.67 -17.17
N ALA A 96 5.42 2.41 -17.42
CA ALA A 96 5.11 3.63 -16.67
C ALA A 96 4.74 3.35 -15.20
N ALA A 97 4.01 2.26 -14.93
CA ALA A 97 3.69 1.85 -13.56
C ALA A 97 4.95 1.40 -12.79
N GLU A 98 5.85 0.65 -13.43
CA GLU A 98 7.13 0.25 -12.83
C GLU A 98 8.04 1.47 -12.55
N ALA A 99 8.09 2.44 -13.47
CA ALA A 99 8.80 3.70 -13.26
C ALA A 99 8.20 4.51 -12.10
N ALA A 100 6.87 4.54 -11.99
CA ALA A 100 6.19 5.18 -10.87
C ALA A 100 6.51 4.52 -9.52
N GLU A 101 6.44 3.19 -9.45
CA GLU A 101 6.76 2.42 -8.24
C GLU A 101 8.21 2.62 -7.80
N ALA A 102 9.16 2.63 -8.74
CA ALA A 102 10.55 2.93 -8.44
C ALA A 102 10.73 4.32 -7.81
N ALA A 103 9.99 5.34 -8.29
CA ALA A 103 10.02 6.68 -7.73
C ALA A 103 9.34 6.77 -6.36
N ILE A 104 8.25 6.01 -6.17
CA ILE A 104 7.48 5.96 -4.91
C ILE A 104 8.26 5.24 -3.81
N ALA A 105 9.07 4.22 -4.14
CA ALA A 105 9.85 3.45 -3.18
C ALA A 105 10.81 4.31 -2.33
N GLY A 106 11.19 5.50 -2.83
CA GLY A 106 12.01 6.47 -2.10
C GLY A 106 11.23 7.41 -1.17
N VAL A 107 9.90 7.33 -1.12
CA VAL A 107 9.06 8.22 -0.31
C VAL A 107 8.76 7.60 1.04
N GLU A 108 9.27 8.24 2.10
CA GLU A 108 9.08 7.79 3.47
C GLU A 108 7.60 7.81 3.90
N GLY A 109 7.18 6.78 4.64
CA GLY A 109 5.85 6.70 5.23
C GLY A 109 4.73 6.33 4.25
N VAL A 110 5.05 5.82 3.06
CA VAL A 110 4.09 5.31 2.07
C VAL A 110 4.45 3.89 1.66
N ILE A 111 3.43 3.09 1.36
CA ILE A 111 3.57 1.79 0.71
C ILE A 111 2.61 1.70 -0.49
N SER A 112 3.02 0.98 -1.52
CA SER A 112 2.12 0.46 -2.55
C SER A 112 1.62 -0.92 -2.12
N SER A 113 0.31 -1.13 -2.16
CA SER A 113 -0.32 -2.28 -1.46
C SER A 113 -0.65 -3.48 -2.36
N PHE A 114 -0.39 -3.37 -3.66
CA PHE A 114 -0.69 -4.42 -4.64
C PHE A 114 0.57 -5.20 -5.03
N PRO A 115 0.44 -6.39 -5.65
CA PRO A 115 1.58 -7.17 -6.12
C PRO A 115 2.47 -6.35 -7.08
N GLY A 116 3.75 -6.21 -6.74
CA GLY A 116 4.68 -5.36 -7.50
C GLY A 116 4.30 -3.87 -7.51
N GLY A 117 3.40 -3.45 -6.62
CA GLY A 117 2.89 -2.08 -6.52
C GLY A 117 1.76 -1.73 -7.50
N VAL A 118 1.42 -2.63 -8.42
CA VAL A 118 0.50 -2.34 -9.53
C VAL A 118 -0.82 -3.10 -9.40
N CYS A 119 -1.94 -2.38 -9.45
CA CYS A 119 -3.27 -2.94 -9.56
C CYS A 119 -3.67 -3.03 -11.05
N ALA A 120 -3.75 -4.25 -11.56
CA ALA A 120 -4.15 -4.52 -12.95
C ALA A 120 -5.66 -4.67 -13.15
N SER A 121 -6.43 -4.86 -12.06
CA SER A 121 -7.85 -5.25 -12.16
C SER A 121 -8.81 -4.07 -12.16
N GLY A 122 -8.59 -3.09 -11.28
CA GLY A 122 -9.52 -2.00 -10.99
C GLY A 122 -10.88 -2.51 -10.46
N SER A 123 -11.48 -1.82 -9.49
CA SER A 123 -12.78 -2.26 -8.97
C SER A 123 -13.75 -1.14 -8.66
N LYS A 124 -15.04 -1.43 -8.86
CA LYS A 124 -16.16 -0.65 -8.34
C LYS A 124 -16.81 -1.37 -7.18
N VAL A 125 -17.46 -0.61 -6.31
CA VAL A 125 -18.25 -1.15 -5.20
C VAL A 125 -19.51 -1.83 -5.74
N GLY A 126 -19.80 -3.02 -5.22
CA GLY A 126 -20.96 -3.82 -5.59
C GLY A 126 -20.87 -4.44 -6.98
N SER A 127 -22.05 -4.70 -7.56
CA SER A 127 -22.22 -5.24 -8.90
C SER A 127 -23.56 -4.81 -9.48
N ASN A 128 -23.60 -4.54 -10.79
CA ASN A 128 -24.86 -4.24 -11.50
C ASN A 128 -25.72 -5.50 -11.71
N LYS A 129 -25.12 -6.70 -11.66
CA LYS A 129 -25.77 -7.97 -12.00
C LYS A 129 -25.82 -8.96 -10.83
N TYR A 130 -24.76 -9.02 -10.03
CA TYR A 130 -24.58 -10.04 -9.00
C TYR A 130 -24.68 -9.43 -7.60
N GLY A 131 -25.89 -9.35 -7.05
CA GLY A 131 -26.16 -8.65 -5.76
C GLY A 131 -25.40 -9.18 -4.54
N PHE A 132 -24.83 -10.40 -4.61
CA PHE A 132 -23.99 -10.97 -3.55
C PHE A 132 -22.52 -10.49 -3.60
N MET A 133 -22.11 -9.81 -4.68
CA MET A 133 -20.74 -9.35 -4.86
C MET A 133 -20.53 -8.02 -4.15
N LYS A 134 -19.48 -7.95 -3.32
CA LYS A 134 -19.06 -6.72 -2.63
C LYS A 134 -18.28 -5.75 -3.53
N ALA A 135 -17.58 -6.27 -4.51
CA ALA A 135 -16.85 -5.50 -5.52
C ALA A 135 -16.80 -6.30 -6.82
N THR A 136 -16.79 -5.60 -7.95
CA THR A 136 -16.60 -6.18 -9.29
C THR A 136 -15.70 -5.27 -10.12
N THR A 137 -15.30 -5.70 -11.31
CA THR A 137 -14.50 -4.87 -12.24
C THR A 137 -15.13 -3.50 -12.44
N SER A 138 -14.29 -2.48 -12.62
CA SER A 138 -14.74 -1.14 -12.97
C SER A 138 -14.86 -1.02 -14.48
N GLU A 139 -16.01 -1.44 -15.02
CA GLU A 139 -16.28 -1.55 -16.46
C GLU A 139 -16.06 -0.23 -17.21
N LEU A 140 -16.25 0.91 -16.54
CA LEU A 140 -16.01 2.23 -17.12
C LEU A 140 -14.53 2.47 -17.45
N PHE A 141 -13.61 1.75 -16.80
CA PHE A 141 -12.17 1.83 -17.03
C PHE A 141 -11.61 0.55 -17.68
N CYS A 142 -12.44 -0.28 -18.31
CA CYS A 142 -11.98 -1.47 -19.03
C CYS A 142 -11.76 -1.15 -20.52
N PRO A 143 -10.52 -1.14 -21.05
CA PRO A 143 -10.27 -0.83 -22.46
C PRO A 143 -11.01 -1.76 -23.43
N THR A 144 -11.14 -3.04 -23.08
CA THR A 144 -11.85 -4.04 -23.89
C THR A 144 -13.36 -3.81 -23.97
N LEU A 145 -13.93 -2.98 -23.09
CA LEU A 145 -15.36 -2.69 -23.03
C LEU A 145 -15.68 -1.26 -23.46
N ARG A 146 -14.70 -0.49 -23.94
CA ARG A 146 -14.87 0.93 -24.29
C ARG A 146 -16.07 1.18 -25.20
N ASP A 147 -16.22 0.35 -26.24
CA ASP A 147 -17.25 0.51 -27.26
C ASP A 147 -18.56 -0.22 -26.90
N GLU A 148 -18.57 -1.02 -25.81
CA GLU A 148 -19.73 -1.77 -25.33
C GLU A 148 -20.45 -1.07 -24.17
N VAL A 149 -19.71 -0.35 -23.32
CA VAL A 149 -20.21 0.26 -22.09
C VAL A 149 -20.47 1.75 -22.31
N SER A 150 -21.74 2.14 -22.19
CA SER A 150 -22.14 3.54 -22.24
C SER A 150 -21.48 4.34 -21.10
N GLY A 151 -20.91 5.49 -21.45
CA GLY A 151 -20.20 6.35 -20.50
C GLY A 151 -18.81 5.86 -20.12
N SER A 152 -18.18 5.02 -20.96
CA SER A 152 -16.78 4.61 -20.76
C SER A 152 -15.89 5.83 -20.49
N MET A 153 -15.01 5.66 -19.50
CA MET A 153 -14.00 6.64 -19.09
C MET A 153 -12.64 6.33 -19.71
N VAL A 154 -12.56 5.36 -20.64
CA VAL A 154 -11.34 5.03 -21.39
C VAL A 154 -11.24 5.96 -22.61
N PRO A 155 -10.22 6.83 -22.69
CA PRO A 155 -10.02 7.70 -23.85
C PRO A 155 -9.76 6.92 -25.15
N GLU A 156 -9.98 7.57 -26.29
CA GLU A 156 -9.58 7.02 -27.59
C GLU A 156 -8.07 6.79 -27.64
N GLY A 157 -7.65 5.67 -28.24
CA GLY A 157 -6.25 5.25 -28.35
C GLY A 157 -5.66 4.56 -27.11
N VAL A 158 -6.30 4.64 -25.94
CA VAL A 158 -5.85 3.92 -24.74
C VAL A 158 -6.15 2.42 -24.88
N GLY A 159 -5.09 1.61 -24.85
CA GLY A 159 -5.17 0.15 -24.95
C GLY A 159 -5.01 -0.57 -23.60
N SER A 160 -4.44 0.08 -22.59
CA SER A 160 -4.23 -0.51 -21.26
C SER A 160 -4.26 0.55 -20.16
N ILE A 161 -4.73 0.18 -18.97
CA ILE A 161 -4.75 1.07 -17.79
C ILE A 161 -4.15 0.33 -16.60
N ALA A 162 -3.17 0.95 -15.94
CA ALA A 162 -2.60 0.49 -14.68
C ALA A 162 -3.04 1.43 -13.54
N GLU A 163 -3.33 0.88 -12.37
CA GLU A 163 -3.65 1.65 -11.17
C GLU A 163 -2.54 1.48 -10.14
N ILE A 164 -2.07 2.60 -9.58
CA ILE A 164 -1.18 2.61 -8.41
C ILE A 164 -2.02 2.96 -7.18
N VAL A 165 -1.98 2.12 -6.14
CA VAL A 165 -2.72 2.32 -4.89
C VAL A 165 -1.78 2.41 -3.70
N LEU A 166 -1.88 3.53 -3.01
CA LEU A 166 -0.98 3.97 -1.95
C LEU A 166 -1.72 4.07 -0.61
N ASN A 167 -1.07 3.52 0.40
CA ASN A 167 -1.41 3.74 1.80
C ASN A 167 -0.24 4.47 2.45
N GLY A 168 -0.53 5.42 3.34
CA GLY A 168 0.53 6.18 3.99
C GLY A 168 0.16 6.68 5.38
N VAL A 169 1.19 7.11 6.11
CA VAL A 169 1.06 7.59 7.49
C VAL A 169 0.40 8.96 7.59
N SER A 170 0.35 9.72 6.48
CA SER A 170 -0.31 11.01 6.39
C SER A 170 -0.81 11.29 4.97
N ARG A 171 -1.75 12.23 4.83
CA ARG A 171 -2.21 12.72 3.52
C ARG A 171 -1.06 13.30 2.71
N ASP A 172 -0.16 14.05 3.35
CA ASP A 172 0.92 14.76 2.66
C ASP A 172 1.99 13.78 2.15
N ALA A 173 2.28 12.71 2.89
CA ALA A 173 3.15 11.64 2.42
C ALA A 173 2.56 10.96 1.17
N VAL A 174 1.27 10.63 1.20
CA VAL A 174 0.57 10.04 0.05
C VAL A 174 0.54 11.01 -1.14
N ALA A 175 0.25 12.29 -0.92
CA ALA A 175 0.25 13.30 -1.99
C ALA A 175 1.65 13.45 -2.63
N LEU A 176 2.71 13.45 -1.81
CA LEU A 176 4.09 13.47 -2.30
C LEU A 176 4.41 12.24 -3.14
N ALA A 177 4.03 11.05 -2.68
CA ALA A 177 4.21 9.80 -3.43
C ALA A 177 3.44 9.82 -4.76
N MET A 178 2.18 10.26 -4.75
CA MET A 178 1.39 10.44 -5.98
C MET A 178 2.08 11.38 -6.95
N LYS A 179 2.57 12.54 -6.48
CA LYS A 179 3.31 13.49 -7.32
C LYS A 179 4.53 12.85 -7.98
N ARG A 180 5.39 12.20 -7.19
CA ARG A 180 6.61 11.55 -7.67
C ARG A 180 6.33 10.42 -8.65
N GLY A 181 5.34 9.58 -8.34
CA GLY A 181 4.91 8.49 -9.20
C GLY A 181 4.37 8.99 -10.53
N ILE A 182 3.53 10.04 -10.51
CA ILE A 182 2.98 10.64 -11.73
C ILE A 182 4.09 11.29 -12.58
N GLU A 183 4.99 12.07 -11.97
CA GLU A 183 6.14 12.67 -12.66
C GLU A 183 6.97 11.60 -13.38
N ALA A 184 7.25 10.48 -12.72
CA ALA A 184 7.99 9.36 -13.31
C ALA A 184 7.19 8.65 -14.42
N ALA A 185 5.91 8.34 -14.19
CA ALA A 185 5.05 7.69 -15.19
C ALA A 185 4.97 8.52 -16.48
N THR A 186 4.77 9.84 -16.37
CA THR A 186 4.64 10.73 -17.53
C THR A 186 5.92 10.90 -18.36
N SER A 187 7.06 10.40 -17.87
CA SER A 187 8.32 10.37 -18.65
C SER A 187 8.42 9.19 -19.62
N VAL A 188 7.51 8.21 -19.52
CA VAL A 188 7.48 7.02 -20.36
C VAL A 188 6.69 7.28 -21.64
N GLU A 189 7.27 6.90 -22.78
CA GLU A 189 6.60 6.98 -24.09
C GLU A 189 5.35 6.10 -24.13
N GLY A 190 4.30 6.56 -24.81
CA GLY A 190 3.03 5.84 -24.91
C GLY A 190 2.06 6.10 -23.74
N VAL A 191 2.46 6.82 -22.70
CA VAL A 191 1.52 7.33 -21.68
C VAL A 191 0.67 8.45 -22.30
N MET A 192 -0.64 8.24 -22.32
CA MET A 192 -1.59 9.16 -22.96
C MET A 192 -2.30 10.06 -21.95
N GLN A 193 -2.65 9.53 -20.78
CA GLN A 193 -3.38 10.28 -19.77
C GLN A 193 -3.10 9.76 -18.35
N ILE A 194 -3.14 10.68 -17.39
CA ILE A 194 -3.18 10.38 -15.96
C ILE A 194 -4.55 10.75 -15.42
N SER A 195 -5.11 9.90 -14.57
CA SER A 195 -6.36 10.17 -13.85
C SER A 195 -6.30 9.63 -12.42
N ALA A 196 -7.40 9.68 -11.70
CA ALA A 196 -7.54 9.03 -10.40
C ALA A 196 -8.96 8.46 -10.26
N ALA A 197 -9.07 7.29 -9.66
CA ALA A 197 -10.34 6.69 -9.30
C ALA A 197 -10.88 7.32 -8.01
N ASN A 198 -12.18 7.61 -8.02
CA ASN A 198 -12.90 8.07 -6.84
C ASN A 198 -14.32 7.48 -6.82
N TYR A 199 -14.97 7.53 -5.66
CA TYR A 199 -16.32 7.03 -5.47
C TYR A 199 -17.32 8.14 -5.16
N GLY A 200 -17.21 9.27 -5.89
CA GLY A 200 -18.10 10.42 -5.75
C GLY A 200 -18.04 11.10 -4.37
N GLY A 201 -16.94 10.90 -3.62
CA GLY A 201 -16.77 11.45 -2.27
C GLY A 201 -17.59 10.75 -1.18
N THR A 202 -18.22 9.62 -1.48
CA THR A 202 -19.16 8.94 -0.55
C THR A 202 -18.50 7.88 0.34
N LEU A 203 -17.31 7.40 -0.02
CA LEU A 203 -16.60 6.33 0.69
C LEU A 203 -15.36 6.81 1.46
N GLY A 204 -14.59 7.74 0.89
CA GLY A 204 -13.38 8.29 1.50
C GLY A 204 -13.57 9.72 2.00
N ASN A 205 -12.97 10.06 3.13
CA ASN A 205 -13.03 11.39 3.75
C ASN A 205 -11.77 12.25 3.51
N VAL A 206 -10.78 11.73 2.77
CA VAL A 206 -9.52 12.42 2.46
C VAL A 206 -9.37 12.61 0.96
N PRO A 207 -9.85 13.72 0.38
CA PRO A 207 -9.63 14.00 -1.03
C PRO A 207 -8.17 14.42 -1.29
N ILE A 208 -7.58 13.82 -2.31
CA ILE A 208 -6.31 14.25 -2.91
C ILE A 208 -6.61 14.55 -4.38
N LYS A 209 -6.63 15.84 -4.72
CA LYS A 209 -6.90 16.29 -6.09
C LYS A 209 -5.59 16.39 -6.85
N LEU A 210 -5.52 15.75 -8.03
CA LEU A 210 -4.28 15.69 -8.80
C LEU A 210 -3.71 17.08 -9.15
N TYR A 211 -4.56 18.02 -9.53
CA TYR A 211 -4.11 19.37 -9.90
C TYR A 211 -3.46 20.15 -8.73
N GLU A 212 -3.79 19.81 -7.47
CA GLU A 212 -3.21 20.47 -6.29
C GLU A 212 -1.79 19.92 -5.97
N LEU A 213 -1.32 18.86 -6.64
CA LEU A 213 0.00 18.26 -6.37
C LEU A 213 1.17 19.14 -6.84
N TRP A 214 0.93 20.07 -7.77
CA TRP A 214 1.97 20.94 -8.33
C TRP A 214 1.89 22.42 -7.90
N GLY A 215 0.83 22.83 -7.20
CA GLY A 215 0.64 24.21 -6.74
C GLY A 215 -0.42 24.95 -7.56
#